data_AF-A0A2W5MGB0-F1
#
_entry.id   AF-A0A2W5MGB0-F1
#
_cell.length_a   1.000
_cell.length_b   1.000
_cell.length_c   1.000
_cell.angle_alpha   90.00
_cell.angle_beta   90.00
_cell.angle_gamma   90.00
#
_symmetry.space_group_name_H-M   'P 1'
#
loop_
_entity.id
_entity.type
_entity.pdbx_description
1 polymer ?
#
loop_
_entity_poly.entity_id
_entity_poly.type
_entity_poly.pdbx_seq_one_letter_code
_entity_poly.pdbx_strand_id
1 'polypeptide(L)'
;MGREFAAMDAGLAACEGAAAALGERSLVGASQAVRSRETAPPATLPPCPECGGAPAPSLQGHNKRFCCSRCSSAFNNRRLTRGALLHDLFMTLRYERGLAARLKVWRAMCRLAAEWRDEDNAARAGRASWSPAAAVFDRLPYLRAERGPNLRGGRR
;
A
#
# COMPACT_ATOMS: atom_id res chain seq x y z
N MET A 1 -20.98 -20.83 -27.68
CA MET A 1 -20.38 -20.55 -26.35
C MET A 1 -18.92 -21.00 -26.38
N GLY A 2 -17.98 -20.16 -26.82
CA GLY A 2 -16.59 -20.63 -26.98
C GLY A 2 -15.56 -19.59 -27.41
N ARG A 3 -15.80 -18.28 -27.20
CA ARG A 3 -14.84 -17.21 -27.57
C ARG A 3 -14.41 -16.30 -26.41
N GLU A 4 -14.98 -16.47 -25.21
CA GLU A 4 -14.63 -15.62 -24.06
C GLU A 4 -13.47 -16.17 -23.20
N PHE A 5 -13.13 -17.46 -23.30
CA PHE A 5 -12.02 -18.03 -22.52
C PHE A 5 -10.62 -17.69 -23.08
N ALA A 6 -10.49 -17.34 -24.36
CA ALA A 6 -9.19 -17.06 -24.98
C ALA A 6 -8.61 -15.67 -24.62
N ALA A 7 -9.42 -14.74 -24.09
CA ALA A 7 -8.97 -13.40 -23.73
C ALA A 7 -8.31 -13.32 -22.34
N MET A 8 -8.44 -14.36 -21.50
CA MET A 8 -7.82 -14.38 -20.17
C MET A 8 -6.35 -14.83 -20.20
N ASP A 9 -5.93 -15.59 -21.21
CA ASP A 9 -4.54 -16.07 -21.35
C ASP A 9 -3.59 -15.03 -21.96
N ALA A 10 -4.07 -14.12 -22.80
CA ALA A 10 -3.23 -13.06 -23.38
C ALA A 10 -2.75 -12.02 -22.35
N GLY A 11 -3.41 -11.93 -21.19
CA GLY A 11 -3.03 -11.03 -20.10
C GLY A 11 -1.93 -11.57 -19.19
N LEU A 12 -1.61 -12.87 -19.25
CA LEU A 12 -0.52 -13.47 -18.47
C LEU A 12 0.85 -13.04 -19.01
N ALA A 13 1.00 -12.99 -20.34
CA ALA A 13 2.27 -12.72 -21.01
C ALA A 13 2.81 -11.29 -20.82
N ALA A 14 1.95 -10.31 -20.47
CA ALA A 14 2.37 -8.91 -20.37
C ALA A 14 3.08 -8.54 -19.05
N CYS A 15 3.14 -9.44 -18.06
CA CYS A 15 3.74 -9.15 -16.75
C CYS A 15 5.12 -9.79 -16.51
N GLU A 16 5.57 -10.74 -17.33
CA GLU A 16 6.77 -11.55 -17.05
C GLU A 16 8.10 -10.97 -17.57
N GLY A 17 8.10 -9.86 -18.33
CA GLY A 17 9.26 -9.44 -19.13
C GLY A 17 10.25 -8.42 -18.55
N ALA A 18 10.23 -8.06 -17.25
CA ALA A 18 10.93 -6.86 -16.76
C ALA A 18 12.13 -7.11 -15.82
N ALA A 19 12.77 -8.28 -15.86
CA ALA A 19 13.89 -8.60 -14.95
C ALA A 19 15.13 -9.16 -15.69
N ALA A 20 15.87 -8.31 -16.41
CA ALA A 20 17.26 -8.60 -16.79
C ALA A 20 18.00 -7.33 -17.24
N ALA A 21 18.88 -6.79 -16.38
CA ALA A 21 20.15 -6.15 -16.74
C ALA A 21 20.69 -5.31 -15.56
N LEU A 22 21.67 -5.84 -14.83
CA LEU A 22 22.64 -5.04 -14.08
C LEU A 22 24.03 -5.47 -14.52
N GLY A 23 24.53 -4.78 -15.55
CA GLY A 23 25.91 -4.84 -16.01
C GLY A 23 26.78 -3.82 -15.27
N GLU A 24 28.01 -4.25 -15.01
CA GLU A 24 29.05 -3.63 -14.19
C GLU A 24 29.41 -2.19 -14.61
N ARG A 25 29.83 -1.36 -13.65
CA ARG A 25 30.50 -0.08 -13.95
C ARG A 25 31.77 0.12 -13.15
N SER A 26 32.85 0.24 -13.92
CA SER A 26 34.19 0.70 -13.60
C SER A 26 34.20 2.17 -13.14
N LEU A 27 35.14 2.48 -12.24
CA LEU A 27 35.50 3.82 -11.77
C LEU A 27 36.30 4.59 -12.83
N VAL A 28 36.20 5.93 -12.84
CA VAL A 28 37.26 6.96 -12.85
C VAL A 28 36.65 8.34 -13.20
N GLY A 29 37.06 9.41 -12.49
CA GLY A 29 37.24 10.73 -13.12
C GLY A 29 36.49 11.89 -12.47
N ALA A 30 37.25 12.80 -11.84
CA ALA A 30 36.79 14.01 -11.18
C ALA A 30 36.51 15.19 -12.13
N SER A 31 35.75 16.17 -11.61
CA SER A 31 36.02 17.62 -11.67
C SER A 31 34.95 18.51 -12.32
N GLN A 32 34.55 19.50 -11.50
CA GLN A 32 34.06 20.85 -11.79
C GLN A 32 32.56 21.17 -11.92
N ALA A 33 32.27 22.31 -11.32
CA ALA A 33 30.99 22.81 -10.86
C ALA A 33 30.34 23.73 -11.88
N VAL A 34 29.05 23.52 -12.10
CA VAL A 34 28.08 24.55 -12.48
C VAL A 34 26.85 24.26 -11.63
N ARG A 35 26.50 25.15 -10.69
CA ARG A 35 25.21 25.06 -9.97
C ARG A 35 24.10 25.53 -10.90
N SER A 36 23.87 24.73 -11.94
CA SER A 36 22.60 24.70 -12.63
C SER A 36 21.53 24.40 -11.59
N ARG A 37 20.38 25.06 -11.67
CA ARG A 37 19.17 24.60 -10.99
C ARG A 37 18.85 23.24 -11.58
N GLU A 38 19.43 22.22 -10.97
CA GLU A 38 19.25 20.83 -11.33
C GLU A 38 17.76 20.58 -11.14
N THR A 39 17.08 20.50 -12.27
CA THR A 39 15.69 20.12 -12.36
C THR A 39 15.61 18.78 -11.63
N ALA A 40 14.92 18.75 -10.49
CA ALA A 40 14.78 17.54 -9.71
C ALA A 40 14.38 16.42 -10.67
N PRO A 41 15.10 15.28 -10.68
CA PRO A 41 14.76 14.17 -11.57
C PRO A 41 13.27 13.85 -11.37
N PRO A 42 12.51 13.63 -12.45
CA PRO A 42 11.09 13.37 -12.32
C PRO A 42 10.93 12.20 -11.35
N ALA A 43 10.21 12.43 -10.25
CA ALA A 43 10.05 11.45 -9.21
C ALA A 43 9.53 10.15 -9.83
N THR A 44 10.40 9.16 -9.96
CA THR A 44 10.03 7.86 -10.52
C THR A 44 8.97 7.28 -9.59
N LEU A 45 7.79 7.00 -10.15
CA LEU A 45 6.73 6.38 -9.39
C LEU A 45 7.25 5.06 -8.80
N PRO A 46 6.93 4.76 -7.53
CA PRO A 46 7.34 3.52 -6.92
C PRO A 46 6.80 2.31 -7.71
N PRO A 47 7.47 1.16 -7.65
CA PRO A 47 7.03 -0.05 -8.35
C PRO A 47 5.64 -0.47 -7.88
N CYS A 48 4.95 -1.23 -8.74
CA CYS A 48 3.61 -1.71 -8.44
C CYS A 48 3.60 -2.49 -7.12
N PRO A 49 2.75 -2.15 -6.15
CA PRO A 49 2.79 -2.82 -4.85
C PRO A 49 2.41 -4.30 -4.95
N GLU A 50 1.58 -4.72 -5.91
CA GLU A 50 1.23 -6.14 -6.08
C GLU A 50 2.33 -6.94 -6.76
N CYS A 51 2.66 -6.65 -8.03
CA CYS A 51 3.58 -7.48 -8.81
C CYS A 51 5.03 -6.98 -8.83
N GLY A 52 5.32 -5.74 -8.42
CA GLY A 52 6.65 -5.12 -8.51
C GLY A 52 7.00 -4.52 -9.87
N GLY A 53 6.16 -4.69 -10.90
CA GLY A 53 6.37 -4.12 -12.22
C GLY A 53 6.23 -2.59 -12.28
N ALA A 54 6.64 -2.00 -13.41
CA ALA A 54 6.53 -0.55 -13.61
C ALA A 54 5.05 -0.10 -13.60
N PRO A 55 4.71 1.01 -12.91
CA PRO A 55 3.36 1.54 -12.92
C PRO A 55 2.96 2.02 -14.31
N ALA A 56 1.69 1.84 -14.67
CA ALA A 56 1.19 2.24 -15.97
C ALA A 56 0.86 3.75 -15.98
N PRO A 57 1.37 4.51 -16.96
CA PRO A 57 1.10 5.95 -17.06
C PRO A 57 -0.38 6.24 -17.39
N SER A 58 -1.09 5.28 -17.96
CA SER A 58 -2.50 5.39 -18.35
C SER A 58 -3.48 5.35 -17.17
N LEU A 59 -3.07 4.81 -16.01
CA LEU A 59 -3.93 4.77 -14.83
C LEU A 59 -4.00 6.13 -14.14
N GLN A 60 -5.20 6.51 -13.72
CA GLN A 60 -5.46 7.81 -13.10
C GLN A 60 -5.75 7.69 -11.59
N GLY A 61 -5.63 8.82 -10.90
CA GLY A 61 -5.94 8.94 -9.47
C GLY A 61 -5.15 7.97 -8.59
N HIS A 62 -5.82 7.36 -7.61
CA HIS A 62 -5.21 6.43 -6.66
C HIS A 62 -4.68 5.13 -7.29
N ASN A 63 -5.03 4.85 -8.55
CA ASN A 63 -4.59 3.66 -9.26
C ASN A 63 -3.27 3.85 -10.02
N LYS A 64 -2.73 5.07 -10.09
CA LYS A 64 -1.49 5.40 -10.83
C LYS A 64 -0.24 4.66 -10.34
N ARG A 65 -0.29 4.07 -9.15
CA ARG A 65 0.77 3.23 -8.58
C ARG A 65 0.73 1.76 -9.03
N PHE A 66 -0.25 1.35 -9.82
CA PHE A 66 -0.37 -0.03 -10.29
C PHE A 66 0.04 -0.15 -11.77
N CYS A 67 0.46 -1.33 -12.20
CA CYS A 67 0.73 -1.59 -13.61
C CYS A 67 -0.56 -1.85 -14.42
N CYS A 68 -1.64 -2.31 -13.78
CA CYS A 68 -2.91 -2.61 -14.44
C CYS A 68 -4.08 -2.65 -13.45
N SER A 69 -5.31 -2.69 -13.98
CA SER A 69 -6.55 -2.80 -13.19
C SER A 69 -6.63 -4.12 -12.40
N ARG A 70 -6.08 -5.21 -12.94
CA ARG A 70 -6.02 -6.50 -12.22
C ARG A 70 -5.22 -6.38 -10.92
N CYS A 71 -4.06 -5.73 -10.96
CA CYS A 71 -3.24 -5.50 -9.78
C CYS A 71 -3.95 -4.56 -8.78
N SER A 72 -4.59 -3.49 -9.24
CA SER A 72 -5.33 -2.61 -8.32
C SER A 72 -6.49 -3.34 -7.64
N SER A 73 -7.25 -4.14 -8.38
CA SER A 73 -8.35 -4.96 -7.83
C SER A 73 -7.85 -6.01 -6.84
N ALA A 74 -6.78 -6.74 -7.16
CA ALA A 74 -6.19 -7.72 -6.24
C ALA A 74 -5.74 -7.09 -4.91
N PHE A 75 -5.07 -5.93 -4.99
CA PHE A 75 -4.66 -5.15 -3.83
C PHE A 75 -5.86 -4.73 -2.96
N ASN A 76 -6.90 -4.18 -3.61
CA ASN A 76 -8.06 -3.67 -2.92
C ASN A 76 -8.91 -4.79 -2.30
N ASN A 77 -9.08 -5.91 -2.99
CA ASN A 77 -9.80 -7.07 -2.46
C ASN A 77 -9.10 -7.65 -1.22
N ARG A 78 -7.76 -7.77 -1.24
CA ARG A 78 -6.99 -8.20 -0.08
C ARG A 78 -7.21 -7.28 1.11
N ARG A 79 -7.18 -5.96 0.88
CA ARG A 79 -7.44 -4.96 1.92
C ARG A 79 -8.88 -4.99 2.41
N LEU A 80 -9.84 -5.30 1.55
CA LEU A 80 -11.25 -5.44 1.92
C LEU A 80 -11.43 -6.60 2.90
N THR A 81 -10.91 -7.79 2.56
CA THR A 81 -11.00 -8.97 3.42
C THR A 81 -10.27 -8.79 4.75
N ARG A 82 -9.02 -8.28 4.72
CA ARG A 82 -8.25 -7.98 5.93
C ARG A 82 -8.92 -6.88 6.77
N GLY A 83 -9.47 -5.86 6.10
CA GLY A 83 -10.16 -4.74 6.72
C GLY A 83 -11.45 -5.13 7.45
N ALA A 84 -12.22 -6.08 6.91
CA ALA A 84 -13.44 -6.58 7.55
C ALA A 84 -13.14 -7.15 8.95
N LEU A 85 -12.11 -8.00 9.05
CA LEU A 85 -11.68 -8.58 10.33
C LEU A 85 -11.20 -7.51 11.33
N LEU A 86 -10.39 -6.56 10.87
CA LEU A 86 -9.92 -5.47 11.73
C LEU A 86 -11.04 -4.54 12.18
N HIS A 87 -12.05 -4.32 11.33
CA HIS A 87 -13.19 -3.47 11.66
C HIS A 87 -13.94 -4.02 12.86
N ASP A 88 -14.29 -5.30 12.86
CA ASP A 88 -15.06 -5.91 13.96
C ASP A 88 -14.27 -5.89 15.27
N LEU A 89 -12.98 -6.26 15.23
CA LEU A 89 -12.10 -6.19 16.39
C LEU A 89 -11.93 -4.75 16.91
N PHE A 90 -11.81 -3.77 16.01
CA PHE A 90 -11.69 -2.37 16.38
C PHE A 90 -12.98 -1.85 17.02
N MET A 91 -14.15 -2.26 16.53
CA MET A 91 -15.44 -1.90 17.11
C MET A 91 -15.59 -2.50 18.52
N THR A 92 -15.22 -3.76 18.73
CA THR A 92 -15.17 -4.37 20.07
C THR A 92 -14.20 -3.60 20.99
N LEU A 93 -13.01 -3.26 20.50
CA LEU A 93 -12.02 -2.48 21.26
C LEU A 93 -12.58 -1.12 21.68
N ARG A 94 -13.36 -0.46 20.82
CA ARG A 94 -13.84 0.90 21.05
C ARG A 94 -15.06 0.97 21.97
N TYR A 95 -16.01 0.05 21.79
CA TYR A 95 -17.33 0.10 22.41
C TYR A 95 -17.53 -0.94 23.52
N GLU A 96 -16.79 -2.05 23.50
CA GLU A 96 -16.91 -3.15 24.45
C GLU A 96 -15.61 -3.35 25.25
N ARG A 97 -15.10 -2.27 25.85
CA ARG A 97 -13.75 -2.24 26.46
C ARG A 97 -13.48 -3.36 27.48
N GLY A 98 -14.47 -3.71 28.29
CA GLY A 98 -14.36 -4.80 29.27
C GLY A 98 -14.21 -6.18 28.61
N LEU A 99 -14.95 -6.43 27.54
CA LEU A 99 -14.79 -7.63 26.72
C LEU A 99 -13.45 -7.62 25.99
N ALA A 100 -13.08 -6.49 25.39
CA ALA A 100 -11.84 -6.34 24.65
C ALA A 100 -10.59 -6.60 25.50
N ALA A 101 -10.59 -6.13 26.76
CA ALA A 101 -9.52 -6.39 27.71
C ALA A 101 -9.41 -7.88 28.06
N ARG A 102 -10.55 -8.52 28.38
CA ARG A 102 -10.62 -9.95 28.71
C ARG A 102 -10.15 -10.84 27.56
N LEU A 103 -10.55 -10.51 26.33
CA LEU A 103 -10.16 -11.24 25.11
C LEU A 103 -8.80 -10.80 24.54
N LYS A 104 -8.13 -9.81 25.12
CA LYS A 104 -6.86 -9.25 24.65
C LYS A 104 -6.91 -8.83 23.17
N VAL A 105 -8.01 -8.20 22.74
CA VAL A 105 -8.30 -7.86 21.33
C VAL A 105 -7.16 -7.08 20.66
N TRP A 106 -6.55 -6.11 21.35
CA TRP A 106 -5.40 -5.38 20.81
C TRP A 106 -4.24 -6.32 20.42
N ARG A 107 -3.91 -7.30 21.27
CA ARG A 107 -2.84 -8.27 20.97
C ARG A 107 -3.24 -9.18 19.82
N ALA A 108 -4.52 -9.52 19.68
CA ALA A 108 -5.03 -10.30 18.56
C ALA A 108 -4.89 -9.52 17.24
N MET A 109 -5.25 -8.22 17.22
CA MET A 109 -5.07 -7.35 16.06
C MET A 109 -3.60 -7.23 15.65
N CYS A 110 -2.68 -7.04 16.60
CA CYS A 110 -1.25 -6.98 16.31
C CYS A 110 -0.72 -8.30 15.74
N ARG A 111 -1.19 -9.44 16.24
CA ARG A 111 -0.81 -10.77 15.73
C ARG A 111 -1.29 -10.98 14.30
N LEU A 112 -2.54 -10.63 14.03
CA LEU A 112 -3.11 -10.71 12.69
C LEU A 112 -2.34 -9.85 11.69
N ALA A 113 -1.94 -8.64 12.10
CA ALA A 113 -1.10 -7.78 11.27
C ALA A 113 0.30 -8.37 11.00
N ALA A 114 0.89 -9.07 11.98
CA ALA A 114 2.16 -9.77 11.80
C ALA A 114 2.01 -10.96 10.84
N GLU A 115 0.99 -11.79 10.99
CA GLU A 115 0.70 -12.92 10.09
C GLU A 115 0.52 -12.44 8.65
N TRP A 116 -0.23 -11.37 8.42
CA TRP A 116 -0.36 -10.79 7.07
C TRP A 116 0.94 -10.24 6.52
N ARG A 117 1.83 -9.75 7.36
CA ARG A 117 3.16 -9.30 6.93
C ARG A 117 4.01 -10.50 6.52
N ASP A 118 3.92 -11.61 7.24
CA ASP A 118 4.61 -12.85 6.89
C ASP A 118 4.07 -13.44 5.59
N GLU A 119 2.75 -13.44 5.38
CA GLU A 119 2.12 -13.80 4.11
C GLU A 119 2.62 -12.93 2.95
N ASP A 120 2.70 -11.60 3.15
CA ASP A 120 3.20 -10.68 2.13
C ASP A 120 4.71 -10.90 1.87
N ASN A 121 5.49 -11.22 2.90
CA ASN A 121 6.90 -11.58 2.75
C ASN A 121 7.05 -12.85 1.89
N ALA A 122 6.29 -13.89 2.20
CA ALA A 122 6.32 -15.17 1.50
C ALA A 122 5.83 -15.07 0.05
N ALA A 123 4.71 -14.39 -0.19
CA ALA A 123 4.07 -14.37 -1.51
C ALA A 123 4.51 -13.19 -2.41
N ARG A 124 5.04 -12.11 -1.83
CA ARG A 124 5.25 -10.83 -2.54
C ARG A 124 6.60 -10.18 -2.29
N ALA A 125 7.61 -10.96 -1.87
CA ALA A 125 8.96 -10.46 -1.58
C ALA A 125 8.96 -9.22 -0.65
N GLY A 126 8.05 -9.20 0.32
CA GLY A 126 7.95 -8.16 1.35
C GLY A 126 7.30 -6.85 0.90
N ARG A 127 6.69 -6.79 -0.29
CA ARG A 127 5.89 -5.64 -0.71
C ARG A 127 4.66 -5.47 0.18
N ALA A 128 4.44 -4.26 0.67
CA ALA A 128 3.35 -3.97 1.60
C ALA A 128 1.96 -4.09 0.96
N SER A 129 1.01 -4.74 1.64
CA SER A 129 -0.40 -4.79 1.25
C SER A 129 -1.23 -3.59 1.71
N TRP A 130 -0.63 -2.57 2.30
CA TRP A 130 -1.34 -1.41 2.86
C TRP A 130 -0.90 -0.12 2.19
N SER A 131 -1.75 0.90 2.29
CA SER A 131 -1.39 2.24 1.80
C SER A 131 -0.56 2.98 2.86
N PRO A 132 0.38 3.84 2.45
CA PRO A 132 1.04 4.76 3.37
C PRO A 132 0.02 5.60 4.14
N ALA A 133 0.30 5.91 5.41
CA ALA A 133 -0.61 6.67 6.26
C ALA A 133 -0.94 8.06 5.66
N ALA A 134 0.04 8.72 5.04
CA ALA A 134 -0.17 9.98 4.32
C ALA A 134 -1.32 9.90 3.31
N ALA A 135 -1.34 8.85 2.48
CA ALA A 135 -2.38 8.62 1.48
C ALA A 135 -3.77 8.31 2.09
N VAL A 136 -3.86 7.93 3.37
CA VAL A 136 -5.14 7.81 4.08
C VAL A 136 -5.62 9.19 4.50
N PHE A 137 -4.75 9.99 5.10
CA PHE A 137 -5.10 11.34 5.54
C PHE A 137 -5.40 12.29 4.37
N ASP A 138 -4.71 12.15 3.25
CA ASP A 138 -4.99 12.98 2.06
C ASP A 138 -6.38 12.67 1.48
N ARG A 139 -6.86 11.42 1.62
CA ARG A 139 -8.22 11.01 1.22
C ARG A 139 -9.28 11.42 2.23
N LEU A 140 -8.93 11.50 3.52
CA LEU A 140 -9.85 11.84 4.60
C LEU A 140 -9.26 12.97 5.45
N PRO A 141 -9.21 14.22 4.92
CA PRO A 141 -8.50 15.32 5.59
C PRO A 141 -9.03 15.63 6.99
N TYR A 142 -10.32 15.40 7.23
CA TYR A 142 -10.96 15.63 8.53
C TYR A 142 -10.38 14.77 9.67
N LEU A 143 -9.67 13.67 9.36
CA LEU A 143 -9.01 12.85 10.38
C LEU A 143 -7.79 13.55 11.00
N ARG A 144 -7.24 14.58 10.36
CA ARG A 144 -6.16 15.41 10.93
C ARG A 144 -6.70 16.54 11.82
N ALA A 145 -8.01 16.80 11.80
CA ALA A 145 -8.58 17.87 12.61
C ALA A 145 -8.57 17.45 14.08
N GLU A 146 -7.67 18.04 14.86
CA GLU A 146 -7.73 17.95 16.32
C GLU A 146 -9.02 18.64 16.78
N ARG A 147 -9.90 17.89 17.45
CA ARG A 147 -10.97 18.53 18.22
C ARG A 147 -10.30 19.27 19.36
N GLY A 148 -10.40 20.60 19.36
CA GLY A 148 -9.82 21.46 20.39
C GLY A 148 -10.21 21.02 21.81
N PRO A 149 -9.46 21.45 22.84
CA PRO A 149 -9.67 21.01 24.20
C PRO A 149 -11.12 21.24 24.63
N ASN A 150 -11.74 20.18 25.15
CA ASN A 150 -13.10 20.20 25.66
C ASN A 150 -13.09 21.00 26.97
N LEU A 151 -13.21 22.34 26.90
CA LEU A 151 -13.21 23.26 28.05
C LEU A 151 -14.43 23.08 28.99
N ARG A 152 -15.26 22.05 28.79
CA ARG A 152 -16.46 21.72 29.59
C ARG A 152 -16.24 20.58 30.59
N GLY A 153 -15.03 20.45 31.14
CA GLY A 153 -14.73 19.55 32.26
C GLY A 153 -14.69 20.30 33.60
N GLY A 154 -15.77 20.98 33.97
CA GLY A 154 -15.92 21.49 35.33
C GLY A 154 -15.99 20.33 36.30
N ARG A 155 -15.15 20.35 37.35
CA ARG A 155 -15.18 19.38 38.44
C ARG A 155 -16.58 19.36 39.06
N ARG A 156 -17.16 18.17 39.23
CA ARG A 156 -18.18 17.89 40.24
C ARG A 156 -17.65 16.75 41.09
#